data_AF-T0L4Q0-F1
#
_entry.id   AF-T0L4Q0-F1
#
_cell.length_a   1.000
_cell.length_b   1.000
_cell.length_c   1.000
_cell.angle_alpha   90.00
_cell.angle_beta   90.00
_cell.angle_gamma   90.00
#
_symmetry.space_group_name_H-M   'P 1'
#
loop_
_entity.id
_entity.type
_entity.pdbx_description
1 polymer ?
#
loop_
_entity_poly.entity_id
_entity_poly.type
_entity_poly.pdbx_seq_one_letter_code
_entity_poly.pdbx_strand_id
1 'polypeptide(L)'
;MHEGGGWNALFWCNHDQPRIVSRYGDDDTYHQQSAKMLATTIHLMQGTPYIYQGEEIGMKNPRFEDISSYRDIESLNMYEVMLEKGKSKEEALAILQVKSRDNARTPMQWTSEKNAGFSTGTPWIEPARNDISVEAALKDRTSIFYHYQALCRLRKELDVITYGSFSLLLAEDPKVFAYVRESKDEKLLVINHFLSRGRRTSRFLMSLCRL
;
A
#
# COMPACT_ATOMS: atom_id res chain seq x y z
N MET A 1 -2.61 20.62 -11.82
CA MET A 1 -3.88 19.86 -11.63
C MET A 1 -4.87 20.68 -10.81
N HIS A 2 -4.61 20.98 -9.53
CA HIS A 2 -5.56 21.73 -8.68
C HIS A 2 -5.80 23.19 -9.16
N GLU A 3 -4.74 23.95 -9.44
CA GLU A 3 -4.86 25.33 -9.93
C GLU A 3 -5.60 25.43 -11.28
N GLY A 4 -5.67 24.32 -12.02
CA GLY A 4 -6.44 24.21 -13.27
C GLY A 4 -7.84 23.63 -13.10
N GLY A 5 -8.35 23.46 -11.87
CA GLY A 5 -9.68 22.90 -11.60
C GLY A 5 -9.81 21.38 -11.80
N GLY A 6 -8.70 20.65 -11.95
CA GLY A 6 -8.69 19.20 -12.10
C GLY A 6 -8.91 18.45 -10.77
N TRP A 7 -9.41 17.22 -10.86
CA TRP A 7 -9.66 16.34 -9.71
C TRP A 7 -8.90 15.02 -9.84
N ASN A 8 -8.07 14.70 -8.84
CA ASN A 8 -7.24 13.49 -8.88
C ASN A 8 -8.02 12.26 -8.42
N ALA A 9 -7.83 11.14 -9.11
CA ALA A 9 -8.01 9.81 -8.53
C ALA A 9 -6.71 9.45 -7.80
N LEU A 10 -6.80 9.24 -6.48
CA LEU A 10 -5.65 8.96 -5.63
C LEU A 10 -5.60 7.46 -5.35
N PHE A 11 -4.54 6.77 -5.77
CA PHE A 11 -4.41 5.34 -5.55
C PHE A 11 -2.94 4.94 -5.45
N TRP A 12 -2.66 3.93 -4.65
CA TRP A 12 -1.36 3.23 -4.66
C TRP A 12 -1.42 1.92 -5.43
N CYS A 13 -2.48 1.16 -5.20
CA CYS A 13 -2.63 -0.19 -5.69
C CYS A 13 -3.71 -0.28 -6.77
N ASN A 14 -3.52 -1.24 -7.66
CA ASN A 14 -4.55 -1.80 -8.53
C ASN A 14 -4.10 -3.21 -8.92
N HIS A 15 -4.83 -3.86 -9.82
CA HIS A 15 -4.55 -5.23 -10.27
C HIS A 15 -3.29 -5.38 -11.15
N ASP A 16 -2.62 -4.28 -11.50
CA ASP A 16 -1.43 -4.23 -12.35
C ASP A 16 -0.19 -3.70 -11.65
N GLN A 17 -0.33 -3.19 -10.42
CA GLN A 17 0.78 -2.68 -9.63
C GLN A 17 1.06 -3.63 -8.46
N PRO A 18 2.34 -3.81 -8.07
CA PRO A 18 2.68 -4.56 -6.85
C PRO A 18 2.01 -3.98 -5.60
N ARG A 19 1.90 -4.80 -4.55
CA ARG A 19 1.35 -4.37 -3.26
C ARG A 19 2.21 -3.23 -2.69
N ILE A 20 1.57 -2.13 -2.30
CA ILE A 20 2.28 -0.90 -1.93
C ILE A 20 3.23 -1.09 -0.73
N VAL A 21 2.82 -1.88 0.26
CA VAL A 21 3.65 -2.13 1.45
C VAL A 21 4.95 -2.86 1.10
N SER A 22 4.92 -3.78 0.14
CA SER A 22 6.12 -4.47 -0.38
C SER A 22 6.95 -3.59 -1.32
N ARG A 23 6.33 -2.59 -1.94
CA ARG A 23 6.99 -1.73 -2.95
C ARG A 23 7.68 -0.51 -2.36
N TYR A 24 6.96 0.26 -1.53
CA TYR A 24 7.41 1.53 -0.95
C TYR A 24 7.41 1.53 0.58
N GLY A 25 6.91 0.45 1.20
CA GLY A 25 6.94 0.27 2.63
C GLY A 25 8.03 -0.70 3.08
N ASP A 26 7.82 -1.24 4.27
CA ASP A 26 8.59 -2.34 4.84
C ASP A 26 7.58 -3.43 5.15
N ASP A 27 7.53 -4.46 4.33
CA ASP A 27 6.60 -5.58 4.48
C ASP A 27 7.12 -6.68 5.39
N ASP A 28 8.10 -6.38 6.24
CA ASP A 28 8.67 -7.31 7.21
C ASP A 28 8.58 -6.67 8.62
N THR A 29 9.65 -6.00 9.06
CA THR A 29 9.81 -5.49 10.43
C THR A 29 8.80 -4.39 10.78
N TYR A 30 8.48 -3.51 9.83
CA TYR A 30 7.59 -2.36 10.05
C TYR A 30 6.30 -2.43 9.22
N HIS A 31 5.78 -3.64 9.02
CA HIS A 31 4.60 -3.89 8.19
C HIS A 31 3.40 -3.01 8.53
N GLN A 32 2.95 -3.04 9.78
CA GLN A 32 1.79 -2.24 10.19
C GLN A 32 2.05 -0.74 10.10
N GLN A 33 3.25 -0.29 10.49
CA GLN A 33 3.61 1.11 10.55
C GLN A 33 3.73 1.71 9.14
N SER A 34 4.42 1.01 8.24
CA SER A 34 4.63 1.46 6.87
C SER A 34 3.34 1.43 6.06
N ALA A 35 2.49 0.41 6.20
CA ALA A 35 1.19 0.36 5.54
C ALA A 35 0.27 1.52 5.96
N LYS A 36 0.21 1.83 7.26
CA LYS A 36 -0.58 2.97 7.78
C LYS A 36 -0.02 4.31 7.32
N MET A 37 1.31 4.46 7.29
CA MET A 37 1.97 5.66 6.79
C MET A 37 1.67 5.90 5.31
N LEU A 38 1.74 4.86 4.47
CA LEU A 38 1.40 4.91 3.05
C LEU A 38 -0.08 5.29 2.85
N ALA A 39 -0.98 4.69 3.64
CA ALA A 39 -2.40 5.02 3.64
C ALA A 39 -2.63 6.51 3.97
N THR A 40 -2.07 7.00 5.06
CA THR A 40 -2.19 8.41 5.48
C THR A 40 -1.66 9.35 4.41
N THR A 41 -0.49 9.04 3.85
CA THR A 41 0.19 9.87 2.85
C THR A 41 -0.75 10.22 1.71
N ILE A 42 -1.46 9.24 1.15
CA ILE A 42 -2.31 9.43 -0.02
C ILE A 42 -3.75 9.83 0.36
N HIS A 43 -4.29 9.30 1.45
CA HIS A 43 -5.68 9.57 1.86
C HIS A 43 -5.90 10.99 2.34
N LEU A 44 -4.85 11.72 2.74
CA LEU A 44 -4.96 13.12 3.17
C LEU A 44 -4.58 14.12 2.07
N MET A 45 -4.31 13.65 0.84
CA MET A 45 -4.14 14.52 -0.35
C MET A 45 -5.49 14.96 -0.94
N GLN A 46 -5.46 15.91 -1.87
CA GLN A 46 -6.66 16.38 -2.56
C GLN A 46 -7.03 15.45 -3.72
N GLY A 47 -8.27 14.98 -3.72
CA GLY A 47 -8.80 14.05 -4.71
C GLY A 47 -9.69 12.97 -4.08
N THR A 48 -10.05 11.97 -4.87
CA THR A 48 -10.83 10.80 -4.44
C THR A 48 -9.90 9.61 -4.21
N PRO A 49 -9.73 9.13 -2.96
CA PRO A 49 -8.93 7.93 -2.69
C PRO A 49 -9.63 6.65 -3.13
N TYR A 50 -8.85 5.73 -3.70
CA TYR A 50 -9.24 4.37 -4.04
C TYR A 50 -8.39 3.39 -3.22
N ILE A 51 -9.06 2.42 -2.61
CA ILE A 51 -8.44 1.32 -1.85
C ILE A 51 -8.60 0.06 -2.69
N TYR A 52 -7.49 -0.63 -2.98
CA TYR A 52 -7.55 -1.91 -3.69
C TYR A 52 -7.72 -3.08 -2.71
N GLN A 53 -8.46 -4.14 -3.10
CA GLN A 53 -8.77 -5.27 -2.22
C GLN A 53 -7.52 -5.84 -1.53
N GLY A 54 -7.50 -5.86 -0.20
CA GLY A 54 -6.38 -6.36 0.58
C GLY A 54 -5.34 -5.31 0.98
N GLU A 55 -5.39 -4.10 0.41
CA GLU A 55 -4.55 -2.99 0.84
C GLU A 55 -4.86 -2.58 2.30
N GLU A 56 -6.13 -2.65 2.68
CA GLU A 56 -6.64 -2.32 4.01
C GLU A 56 -6.24 -3.31 5.11
N ILE A 57 -5.79 -4.52 4.74
CA ILE A 57 -5.18 -5.48 5.67
C ILE A 57 -3.66 -5.57 5.49
N GLY A 58 -3.09 -4.77 4.59
CA GLY A 58 -1.67 -4.76 4.28
C GLY A 58 -1.20 -6.02 3.57
N MET A 59 -1.98 -6.61 2.67
CA MET A 59 -1.50 -7.74 1.86
C MET A 59 -0.16 -7.41 1.20
N LYS A 60 0.75 -8.37 1.22
CA LYS A 60 2.13 -8.27 0.72
C LYS A 60 2.25 -8.97 -0.64
N ASN A 61 3.31 -8.70 -1.39
CA ASN A 61 3.66 -9.53 -2.53
C ASN A 61 3.84 -10.99 -2.06
N PRO A 62 3.40 -12.00 -2.84
CA PRO A 62 3.48 -13.41 -2.45
C PRO A 62 4.90 -13.98 -2.40
N ARG A 63 5.87 -13.30 -3.05
CA ARG A 63 7.26 -13.73 -3.19
C ARG A 63 7.39 -15.19 -3.68
N PHE A 64 6.61 -15.55 -4.70
CA PHE A 64 6.68 -16.89 -5.29
C PHE A 64 8.11 -17.23 -5.72
N GLU A 65 8.57 -18.42 -5.33
CA GLU A 65 9.92 -18.93 -5.55
C GLU A 65 10.02 -19.85 -6.77
N ASP A 66 8.89 -20.12 -7.44
CA ASP A 66 8.84 -20.96 -8.63
C ASP A 66 7.99 -20.30 -9.72
N ILE A 67 8.43 -20.43 -10.98
CA ILE A 67 7.74 -19.83 -12.13
C ILE A 67 6.34 -20.42 -12.33
N SER A 68 6.12 -21.69 -11.95
CA SER A 68 4.82 -22.36 -12.05
C SER A 68 3.77 -21.79 -11.10
N SER A 69 4.13 -20.92 -10.16
CA SER A 69 3.18 -20.19 -9.32
C SER A 69 2.63 -18.92 -10.00
N TYR A 70 3.27 -18.42 -11.05
CA TYR A 70 2.82 -17.26 -11.82
C TYR A 70 1.80 -17.67 -12.91
N ARG A 71 0.97 -16.72 -13.33
CA ARG A 71 -0.12 -16.90 -14.31
C ARG A 71 -0.13 -15.83 -15.39
N ASP A 72 0.38 -14.65 -15.08
CA ASP A 72 0.44 -13.52 -16.00
C ASP A 72 1.37 -13.81 -17.18
N ILE A 73 0.81 -13.75 -18.40
CA ILE A 73 1.51 -14.12 -19.63
C ILE A 73 2.75 -13.25 -19.88
N GLU A 74 2.71 -11.97 -19.49
CA GLU A 74 3.85 -11.07 -19.61
C GLU A 74 4.97 -11.51 -18.66
N SER A 75 4.63 -11.94 -17.44
CA SER A 75 5.59 -12.46 -16.46
C SER A 75 6.25 -13.76 -16.94
N LEU A 76 5.47 -14.66 -17.56
CA LEU A 76 5.98 -15.91 -18.15
C LEU A 76 6.91 -15.64 -19.34
N ASN A 77 6.49 -14.80 -20.28
CA ASN A 77 7.32 -14.43 -21.42
C ASN A 77 8.60 -13.70 -20.99
N MET A 78 8.49 -12.77 -20.03
CA MET A 78 9.65 -12.04 -19.53
C MET A 78 10.64 -12.97 -18.82
N TYR A 79 10.15 -13.98 -18.11
CA TYR A 79 11.00 -15.00 -17.51
C TYR A 79 11.85 -15.71 -18.57
N GLU A 80 11.22 -16.21 -19.64
CA GLU A 80 11.92 -16.87 -20.75
C GLU A 80 12.95 -15.94 -21.42
N VAL A 81 12.56 -14.71 -21.75
CA VAL A 81 13.45 -13.69 -22.34
C VAL A 81 14.65 -13.38 -21.43
N MET A 82 14.45 -13.35 -20.10
CA MET A 82 15.53 -13.11 -19.15
C MET A 82 16.53 -14.27 -19.13
N LEU A 83 16.05 -15.52 -19.18
CA LEU A 83 16.91 -16.70 -19.26
C LEU A 83 17.70 -16.74 -20.57
N GLU A 84 17.06 -16.43 -21.70
CA GLU A 84 17.74 -16.33 -23.01
C GLU A 84 18.85 -15.26 -23.01
N LYS A 85 18.64 -14.17 -22.26
CA LYS A 85 19.64 -13.11 -22.06
C LYS A 85 20.71 -13.44 -21.01
N GLY A 86 20.73 -14.68 -20.51
CA GLY A 86 21.76 -15.19 -19.61
C GLY A 86 21.53 -14.88 -18.13
N LYS A 87 20.34 -14.41 -17.72
CA LYS A 87 20.01 -14.33 -16.29
C LYS A 87 19.82 -15.72 -15.69
N SER A 88 20.18 -15.87 -14.43
CA SER A 88 19.83 -17.08 -13.68
C SER A 88 18.32 -17.15 -13.40
N LYS A 89 17.82 -18.34 -13.06
CA LYS A 89 16.41 -18.52 -12.66
C LYS A 89 16.09 -17.69 -11.42
N GLU A 90 17.02 -17.63 -10.48
CA GLU A 90 16.92 -16.89 -9.23
C GLU A 90 16.86 -15.39 -9.48
N GLU A 91 17.70 -14.86 -10.37
CA GLU A 91 17.65 -13.44 -10.76
C GLU A 91 16.34 -13.08 -11.46
N ALA A 92 15.88 -13.94 -12.37
CA ALA A 92 14.62 -13.76 -13.09
C ALA A 92 13.43 -13.77 -12.12
N LEU A 93 13.38 -14.73 -11.19
CA LEU A 93 12.35 -14.81 -10.15
C LEU A 93 12.40 -13.60 -9.20
N ALA A 94 13.58 -13.17 -8.76
CA ALA A 94 13.71 -11.99 -7.91
C ALA A 94 13.13 -10.72 -8.57
N ILE A 95 13.25 -10.58 -9.90
CA ILE A 95 12.61 -9.50 -10.65
C ILE A 95 11.09 -9.67 -10.63
N LEU A 96 10.57 -10.87 -10.90
CA LEU A 96 9.12 -11.13 -10.89
C LEU A 96 8.47 -10.91 -9.52
N GLN A 97 9.15 -11.30 -8.44
CA GLN A 97 8.70 -11.08 -7.05
C GLN A 97 8.46 -9.59 -6.73
N VAL A 98 9.09 -8.68 -7.49
CA VAL A 98 8.93 -7.22 -7.34
C VAL A 98 8.04 -6.62 -8.42
N LYS A 99 8.04 -7.17 -9.65
CA LYS A 99 7.47 -6.52 -10.83
C LYS A 99 6.22 -7.19 -11.41
N SER A 100 6.02 -8.48 -11.16
CA SER A 100 4.88 -9.20 -11.74
C SER A 100 3.55 -8.59 -11.31
N ARG A 101 2.60 -8.53 -12.25
CA ARG A 101 1.22 -8.08 -12.00
C ARG A 101 0.48 -9.08 -11.09
N ASP A 102 0.88 -10.34 -11.09
CA ASP A 102 0.28 -11.38 -10.23
C ASP A 102 0.47 -11.09 -8.75
N ASN A 103 1.45 -10.27 -8.38
CA ASN A 103 1.71 -9.89 -7.00
C ASN A 103 0.51 -9.23 -6.31
N ALA A 104 -0.38 -8.58 -7.07
CA ALA A 104 -1.61 -7.99 -6.57
C ALA A 104 -2.87 -8.83 -6.85
N ARG A 105 -2.74 -9.96 -7.55
CA ARG A 105 -3.89 -10.78 -8.01
C ARG A 105 -4.13 -12.04 -7.20
N THR A 106 -3.29 -12.28 -6.19
CA THR A 106 -3.49 -13.40 -5.28
C THR A 106 -4.84 -13.30 -4.56
N PRO A 107 -5.47 -14.44 -4.22
CA PRO A 107 -6.68 -14.50 -3.43
C PRO A 107 -6.69 -13.54 -2.24
N MET A 108 -7.82 -12.87 -2.02
CA MET A 108 -8.07 -12.12 -0.80
C MET A 108 -7.96 -13.06 0.41
N GLN A 109 -7.26 -12.63 1.45
CA GLN A 109 -7.01 -13.43 2.64
C GLN A 109 -8.07 -13.15 3.71
N TRP A 110 -9.16 -13.91 3.71
CA TRP A 110 -10.30 -13.70 4.62
C TRP A 110 -10.03 -14.25 6.03
N THR A 111 -9.55 -15.49 6.12
CA THR A 111 -9.33 -16.24 7.38
C THR A 111 -8.00 -16.98 7.33
N SER A 112 -7.64 -17.67 8.42
CA SER A 112 -6.47 -18.58 8.48
C SER A 112 -6.76 -19.99 7.95
N GLU A 113 -7.97 -20.25 7.43
CA GLU A 113 -8.34 -21.55 6.89
C GLU A 113 -7.65 -21.83 5.54
N LYS A 114 -7.89 -23.04 4.99
CA LYS A 114 -7.38 -23.43 3.68
C LYS A 114 -7.70 -22.36 2.62
N ASN A 115 -6.72 -22.07 1.77
CA ASN A 115 -6.80 -21.01 0.76
C ASN A 115 -7.14 -19.62 1.34
N ALA A 116 -6.79 -19.37 2.60
CA ALA A 116 -7.14 -18.16 3.35
C ALA A 116 -8.66 -17.87 3.38
N GLY A 117 -9.49 -18.91 3.34
CA GLY A 117 -10.95 -18.79 3.30
C GLY A 117 -11.50 -18.28 1.97
N PHE A 118 -10.67 -18.15 0.91
CA PHE A 118 -11.11 -17.65 -0.40
C PHE A 118 -11.94 -18.66 -1.18
N SER A 119 -11.61 -19.95 -1.10
CA SER A 119 -12.28 -21.02 -1.84
C SER A 119 -12.10 -22.36 -1.17
N THR A 120 -13.10 -23.23 -1.28
CA THR A 120 -13.03 -24.63 -0.86
C THR A 120 -12.31 -25.52 -1.90
N GLY A 121 -12.24 -25.07 -3.16
CA GLY A 121 -11.56 -25.74 -4.26
C GLY A 121 -10.09 -25.35 -4.40
N THR A 122 -9.55 -25.44 -5.62
CA THR A 122 -8.20 -24.96 -5.96
C THR A 122 -8.30 -23.57 -6.57
N PRO A 123 -7.75 -22.52 -5.92
CA PRO A 123 -7.68 -21.19 -6.51
C PRO A 123 -6.90 -21.20 -7.83
N TRP A 124 -7.27 -20.33 -8.76
CA TRP A 124 -6.60 -20.21 -10.07
C TRP A 124 -5.13 -19.77 -9.93
N ILE A 125 -4.81 -19.02 -8.87
CA ILE A 125 -3.47 -18.65 -8.42
C ILE A 125 -3.38 -18.82 -6.90
N GLU A 126 -2.23 -19.26 -6.39
CA GLU A 126 -2.06 -19.52 -4.95
C GLU A 126 -2.21 -18.24 -4.10
N PRO A 127 -2.79 -18.32 -2.88
CA PRO A 127 -2.71 -17.24 -1.91
C PRO A 127 -1.25 -17.03 -1.47
N ALA A 128 -0.94 -15.82 -1.00
CA ALA A 128 0.36 -15.58 -0.37
C ALA A 128 0.45 -16.36 0.96
N ARG A 129 1.63 -16.89 1.25
CA ARG A 129 1.88 -17.71 2.46
C ARG A 129 2.31 -16.82 3.62
N ASN A 130 1.35 -16.33 4.40
CA ASN A 130 1.57 -15.48 5.57
C ASN A 130 0.33 -15.47 6.49
N ASP A 131 0.43 -14.84 7.66
CA ASP A 131 -0.63 -14.81 8.68
C ASP A 131 -1.59 -13.61 8.58
N ILE A 132 -1.52 -12.82 7.49
CA ILE A 132 -2.44 -11.69 7.31
C ILE A 132 -3.82 -12.23 6.97
N SER A 133 -4.86 -11.73 7.63
CA SER A 133 -6.24 -12.03 7.25
C SER A 133 -7.19 -10.93 7.70
N VAL A 134 -8.35 -10.83 7.04
CA VAL A 134 -9.44 -9.95 7.49
C VAL A 134 -9.88 -10.31 8.90
N GLU A 135 -10.03 -11.61 9.19
CA GLU A 135 -10.41 -12.09 10.51
C GLU A 135 -9.46 -11.58 11.60
N ALA A 136 -8.14 -11.71 11.40
CA ALA A 136 -7.14 -11.20 12.34
C ALA A 136 -7.18 -9.67 12.45
N ALA A 137 -7.29 -8.96 11.33
CA ALA A 137 -7.33 -7.50 11.29
C ALA A 137 -8.56 -6.93 12.03
N LEU A 138 -9.71 -7.59 11.97
CA LEU A 138 -10.92 -7.15 12.66
C LEU A 138 -10.86 -7.36 14.18
N LYS A 139 -10.09 -8.34 14.66
CA LYS A 139 -9.86 -8.62 16.09
C LYS A 139 -8.89 -7.62 16.74
N ASP A 140 -7.95 -7.05 15.98
CA ASP A 140 -6.99 -6.06 16.46
C ASP A 140 -7.49 -4.62 16.17
N ARG A 141 -7.87 -3.86 17.21
CA ARG A 141 -8.32 -2.46 17.07
C ARG A 141 -7.22 -1.50 16.62
N THR A 142 -5.97 -1.91 16.69
CA THR A 142 -4.84 -1.14 16.19
C THR A 142 -4.48 -1.51 14.76
N SER A 143 -5.22 -2.41 14.09
CA SER A 143 -4.87 -2.92 12.76
C SER A 143 -4.85 -1.86 11.66
N ILE A 144 -4.25 -2.23 10.52
CA ILE A 144 -4.25 -1.43 9.29
C ILE A 144 -5.70 -1.14 8.85
N PHE A 145 -6.61 -2.10 9.03
CA PHE A 145 -8.02 -1.97 8.64
C PHE A 145 -8.70 -0.79 9.35
N TYR A 146 -8.57 -0.72 10.68
CA TYR A 146 -9.18 0.36 11.44
C TYR A 146 -8.49 1.71 11.18
N HIS A 147 -7.22 1.72 10.78
CA HIS A 147 -6.55 2.94 10.31
C HIS A 147 -7.16 3.45 8.99
N TYR A 148 -7.38 2.60 8.00
CA TYR A 148 -8.11 2.97 6.77
C TYR A 148 -9.54 3.43 7.07
N GLN A 149 -10.25 2.74 7.95
CA GLN A 149 -11.60 3.15 8.38
C GLN A 149 -11.59 4.56 9.00
N ALA A 150 -10.60 4.85 9.85
CA ALA A 150 -10.43 6.18 10.43
C ALA A 150 -10.12 7.25 9.37
N LEU A 151 -9.25 6.97 8.39
CA LEU A 151 -8.97 7.89 7.28
C LEU A 151 -10.21 8.18 6.43
N CYS A 152 -11.02 7.16 6.13
CA CYS A 152 -12.29 7.32 5.42
C CYS A 152 -13.26 8.19 6.22
N ARG A 153 -13.36 8.00 7.54
CA ARG A 153 -14.17 8.83 8.43
C ARG A 153 -13.68 10.28 8.46
N LEU A 154 -12.38 10.51 8.69
CA LEU A 154 -11.78 11.84 8.74
C LEU A 154 -12.08 12.67 7.49
N ARG A 155 -12.00 12.05 6.30
CA ARG A 155 -12.31 12.74 5.04
C ARG A 155 -13.77 13.22 4.93
N LYS A 156 -14.70 12.60 5.67
CA LYS A 156 -16.12 13.01 5.73
C LYS A 156 -16.37 14.05 6.82
N GLU A 157 -15.52 14.09 7.84
CA GLU A 157 -15.65 14.99 8.99
C GLU A 157 -14.87 16.31 8.80
N LEU A 158 -13.78 16.29 8.04
CA LEU A 158 -12.87 17.43 7.86
C LEU A 158 -12.82 17.87 6.40
N ASP A 159 -13.53 18.96 6.10
CA ASP A 159 -13.60 19.54 4.75
C ASP A 159 -12.22 19.97 4.22
N VAL A 160 -11.27 20.33 5.09
CA VAL A 160 -9.89 20.68 4.69
C VAL A 160 -9.19 19.54 3.94
N ILE A 161 -9.55 18.28 4.22
CA ILE A 161 -9.01 17.12 3.49
C ILE A 161 -9.52 17.09 2.04
N THR A 162 -10.77 17.50 1.80
CA THR A 162 -11.36 17.45 0.46
C THR A 162 -11.05 18.71 -0.33
N TYR A 163 -11.22 19.89 0.28
CA TYR A 163 -11.19 21.17 -0.43
C TYR A 163 -9.98 22.04 -0.11
N GLY A 164 -9.23 21.74 0.96
CA GLY A 164 -8.05 22.53 1.33
C GLY A 164 -7.00 22.52 0.23
N SER A 165 -6.33 23.66 0.04
CA SER A 165 -5.16 23.76 -0.84
C SER A 165 -4.04 22.82 -0.38
N PHE A 166 -3.12 22.44 -1.26
CA PHE A 166 -1.98 21.59 -0.93
C PHE A 166 -0.69 22.39 -1.01
N SER A 167 0.15 22.31 0.02
CA SER A 167 1.49 22.89 0.03
C SER A 167 2.52 21.86 0.48
N LEU A 168 3.48 21.53 -0.39
CA LEU A 168 4.58 20.63 -0.07
C LEU A 168 5.54 21.30 0.92
N LEU A 169 5.97 20.55 1.93
CA LEU A 169 7.03 20.94 2.85
C LEU A 169 8.22 20.00 2.69
N LEU A 170 9.42 20.49 3.06
CA LEU A 170 10.64 19.67 3.10
C LEU A 170 10.93 18.93 1.78
N ALA A 171 10.73 19.59 0.64
CA ALA A 171 10.85 18.96 -0.69
C ALA A 171 12.20 18.26 -0.94
N GLU A 172 13.27 18.77 -0.31
CA GLU A 172 14.63 18.24 -0.43
C GLU A 172 14.97 17.16 0.63
N ASP A 173 14.07 16.84 1.57
CA ASP A 173 14.33 15.81 2.57
C ASP A 173 14.14 14.41 1.97
N PRO A 174 15.18 13.56 1.92
CA PRO A 174 15.09 12.25 1.28
C PRO A 174 14.29 11.22 2.09
N LYS A 175 13.85 11.55 3.31
CA LYS A 175 13.19 10.62 4.25
C LYS A 175 11.79 11.05 4.63
N VAL A 176 11.53 12.36 4.65
CA VAL A 176 10.27 12.92 5.14
C VAL A 176 9.46 13.46 3.98
N PHE A 177 8.26 12.92 3.80
CA PHE A 177 7.25 13.50 2.95
C PHE A 177 6.21 14.22 3.81
N ALA A 178 6.29 15.55 3.84
CA ALA A 178 5.42 16.40 4.63
C ALA A 178 4.68 17.41 3.76
N TYR A 179 3.43 17.70 4.11
CA TYR A 179 2.64 18.70 3.41
C TYR A 179 1.56 19.28 4.31
N VAL A 180 1.04 20.43 3.92
CA VAL A 180 -0.09 21.08 4.56
C VAL A 180 -1.30 21.02 3.65
N ARG A 181 -2.45 20.72 4.25
CA ARG A 181 -3.77 21.01 3.67
C ARG A 181 -4.36 22.22 4.38
N GLU A 182 -4.74 23.24 3.63
CA GLU A 182 -5.15 24.52 4.23
C GLU A 182 -6.43 25.07 3.60
N SER A 183 -7.39 25.40 4.46
CA SER A 183 -8.56 26.24 4.16
C SER A 183 -8.43 27.59 4.87
N LYS A 184 -9.46 28.43 4.83
CA LYS A 184 -9.48 29.70 5.57
C LYS A 184 -9.49 29.50 7.09
N ASP A 185 -10.07 28.39 7.55
CA ASP A 185 -10.42 28.18 8.96
C ASP A 185 -9.67 27.00 9.59
N GLU A 186 -8.97 26.18 8.80
CA GLU A 186 -8.29 24.99 9.30
C GLU A 186 -7.02 24.66 8.51
N LYS A 187 -6.01 24.17 9.24
CA LYS A 187 -4.79 23.60 8.67
C LYS A 187 -4.60 22.17 9.17
N LEU A 188 -4.21 21.30 8.25
CA LEU A 188 -3.80 19.93 8.53
C LEU A 188 -2.36 19.74 8.08
N LEU A 189 -1.45 19.57 9.03
CA LEU A 189 -0.07 19.19 8.78
C LEU A 189 0.04 17.67 8.74
N VAL A 190 0.48 17.14 7.61
CA VAL A 190 0.71 15.71 7.40
C VAL A 190 2.21 15.48 7.31
N ILE A 191 2.75 14.58 8.13
CA ILE A 191 4.18 14.24 8.16
C ILE A 191 4.34 12.73 8.08
N ASN A 192 5.05 12.25 7.06
CA ASN A 192 5.27 10.83 6.81
C ASN A 192 6.77 10.56 6.69
N HIS A 193 7.27 9.55 7.40
CA HIS A 193 8.68 9.15 7.32
C HIS A 193 8.80 7.85 6.51
N PHE A 194 9.44 7.91 5.35
CA PHE A 194 9.51 6.83 4.35
C PHE A 194 10.71 5.89 4.51
N LEU A 195 11.71 6.24 5.32
CA LEU A 195 12.89 5.39 5.51
C LEU A 195 12.86 4.62 6.84
N SER A 196 13.16 3.32 6.77
CA SER A 196 13.63 2.53 7.90
C SER A 196 15.15 2.72 8.01
N ARG A 197 15.62 3.63 8.88
CA ARG A 197 17.01 3.57 9.35
C ARG A 197 16.99 2.85 10.70
N GLY A 198 17.88 1.85 10.83
CA GLY A 198 17.97 0.95 11.97
C GLY A 198 17.62 1.59 13.31
N ARG A 199 16.66 0.95 14.00
CA ARG A 199 16.29 1.18 15.40
C ARG A 199 16.09 2.65 15.79
N ARG A 200 14.98 3.25 15.35
CA ARG A 200 14.00 3.92 16.23
C ARG A 200 12.81 4.41 15.40
N THR A 201 11.64 4.17 15.98
CA THR A 201 10.31 4.21 15.38
C THR A 201 9.89 5.59 14.87
N SER A 202 9.13 5.58 13.77
CA SER A 202 8.25 6.68 13.38
C SER A 202 7.22 6.91 14.50
N ARG A 203 7.31 8.04 15.19
CA ARG A 203 6.17 8.58 15.93
C ARG A 203 5.27 9.30 14.93
N PHE A 204 4.06 8.79 14.77
CA PHE A 204 2.98 9.50 14.12
C PHE A 204 2.60 10.70 15.00
N LEU A 205 2.83 11.92 14.53
CA LEU A 205 2.32 13.13 15.17
C LEU A 205 1.37 13.80 14.19
N MET A 206 0.09 13.43 14.25
CA MET A 206 -0.97 14.23 13.65
C MET A 206 -1.23 15.38 14.62
N SER A 207 -0.53 16.49 14.42
CA SER A 207 -0.90 17.74 15.09
C SER A 207 -1.97 18.40 14.22
N LEU A 208 -3.24 18.17 14.58
CA LEU A 208 -4.31 19.08 14.22
C LEU A 208 -4.10 20.36 15.02
N CYS A 209 -3.22 21.23 14.53
CA CYS A 209 -3.23 22.62 14.96
C CYS A 209 -4.40 23.30 14.26
N ARG A 210 -5.55 23.34 14.95
CA ARG A 210 -6.54 24.40 14.71
C ARG A 210 -5.88 25.69 15.20
N LEU A 211 -5.32 26.44 14.26
CA LEU A 211 -4.88 27.81 14.49
C LEU A 211 -6.06 28.74 14.25
#